data_AF-A0A9Q0P6Y3-F1
#
_entry.id   AF-A0A9Q0P6Y3-F1
#
_cell.length_a   1.000
_cell.length_b   1.000
_cell.length_c   1.000
_cell.angle_alpha   90.00
_cell.angle_beta   90.00
_cell.angle_gamma   90.00
#
_symmetry.space_group_name_H-M   'P 1'
#
loop_
_entity.id
_entity.type
_entity.pdbx_description
1 polymer ?
#
loop_
_entity_poly.entity_id
_entity_poly.type
_entity_poly.pdbx_seq_one_letter_code
_entity_poly.pdbx_strand_id
1 'polypeptide(L)'
;MWEKNMVLLKLEEPFVLMAGLIGFANTNTTILYYWSASLADLEPLNITDKATDVAMHLDRAPAFMRRFLHQFDVLVLNTGHHWNRGKITANRWVMYVNGKPLKDRKLLEIGNAKNFTVHSVARWLDSQLPSHSRLKVFFRTISPRHFRNGDWNTGGNCDNTTPLTGGSEISQDESSDPVIAAAVKGTNITLLDITALSDLRDEGHISRYSVKATTGVNDCLHWCLPGIPDTWNELLSAQV
;
A
#
# COMPACT_ATOMS: atom_id res chain seq x y z
N MET A 1 4.71 11.33 -0.28
CA MET A 1 3.23 11.10 -0.24
C MET A 1 2.85 9.68 -0.67
N TRP A 2 3.61 9.06 -1.58
CA TRP A 2 3.20 7.84 -2.31
C TRP A 2 3.69 6.50 -1.75
N GLU A 3 4.71 6.47 -0.87
CA GLU A 3 5.18 5.22 -0.25
C GLU A 3 4.33 4.76 0.93
N LYS A 4 3.45 5.62 1.42
CA LYS A 4 2.54 5.31 2.51
C LYS A 4 1.16 4.99 1.91
N ASN A 5 0.38 4.17 2.62
CA ASN A 5 -0.53 3.14 2.10
C ASN A 5 -1.86 3.53 1.39
N MET A 6 -1.99 4.68 0.73
CA MET A 6 -3.09 4.96 -0.21
C MET A 6 -3.04 6.39 -0.75
N VAL A 7 -3.29 6.60 -2.04
CA VAL A 7 -3.52 7.95 -2.59
C VAL A 7 -4.89 8.04 -3.24
N LEU A 8 -5.62 9.09 -2.87
CA LEU A 8 -7.00 9.38 -3.21
C LEU A 8 -7.04 10.71 -3.95
N LEU A 9 -7.75 10.78 -5.07
CA LEU A 9 -8.04 12.04 -5.75
C LEU A 9 -9.51 12.42 -5.53
N LYS A 10 -9.65 13.60 -4.91
CA LYS A 10 -10.82 14.40 -4.52
C LYS A 10 -11.48 14.11 -3.16
N LEU A 11 -11.63 15.16 -2.35
CA LEU A 11 -12.61 15.32 -1.27
C LEU A 11 -12.97 16.82 -1.18
N GLU A 12 -14.28 17.11 -1.24
CA GLU A 12 -14.88 18.36 -0.80
C GLU A 12 -15.22 18.18 0.70
N GLU A 13 -14.70 19.07 1.57
CA GLU A 13 -14.78 19.08 3.05
C GLU A 13 -13.69 18.30 3.83
N PRO A 14 -13.12 18.88 4.92
CA PRO A 14 -11.99 18.30 5.65
C PRO A 14 -12.44 17.26 6.68
N PHE A 15 -11.91 16.04 6.60
CA PHE A 15 -11.97 15.06 7.70
C PHE A 15 -10.61 14.97 8.41
N VAL A 16 -10.65 15.16 9.74
CA VAL A 16 -9.50 15.07 10.64
C VAL A 16 -9.50 13.68 11.28
N LEU A 17 -8.52 12.86 10.90
CA LEU A 17 -7.62 12.08 11.77
C LEU A 17 -6.80 11.10 10.88
N MET A 18 -5.47 11.27 10.89
CA MET A 18 -4.46 10.45 10.18
C MET A 18 -4.49 10.49 8.63
N ALA A 19 -4.99 11.59 8.04
CA ALA A 19 -4.90 11.83 6.59
C ALA A 19 -4.06 13.07 6.28
N GLY A 20 -3.22 13.00 5.25
CA GLY A 20 -2.56 14.16 4.66
C GLY A 20 -3.37 14.66 3.48
N LEU A 21 -3.61 15.96 3.37
CA LEU A 21 -4.42 16.55 2.30
C LEU A 21 -3.66 17.69 1.65
N ILE A 22 -3.65 17.71 0.32
CA ILE A 22 -3.11 18.82 -0.48
C ILE A 22 -4.18 19.21 -1.49
N GLY A 23 -4.59 20.49 -1.45
CA GLY A 23 -5.56 21.06 -2.38
C GLY A 23 -4.89 21.96 -3.42
N PHE A 24 -5.34 21.87 -4.66
CA PHE A 24 -4.92 22.69 -5.78
C PHE A 24 -6.13 23.50 -6.27
N ALA A 25 -6.21 24.77 -5.85
CA ALA A 25 -7.37 25.62 -6.13
C ALA A 25 -7.58 25.85 -7.64
N ASN A 26 -6.49 26.03 -8.40
CA ASN A 26 -6.55 26.34 -9.83
C ASN A 26 -7.20 25.23 -10.67
N THR A 27 -7.09 23.98 -10.23
CA THR A 27 -7.64 22.80 -10.93
C THR A 27 -8.78 22.15 -10.16
N ASN A 28 -9.21 22.75 -9.04
CA ASN A 28 -10.16 22.17 -8.10
C ASN A 28 -9.84 20.69 -7.77
N THR A 29 -8.56 20.38 -7.59
CA THR A 29 -8.06 19.01 -7.37
C THR A 29 -7.60 18.86 -5.93
N THR A 30 -8.00 17.77 -5.28
CA THR A 30 -7.51 17.42 -3.94
C THR A 30 -6.78 16.09 -4.03
N ILE A 31 -5.56 16.03 -3.51
CA ILE A 31 -4.81 14.79 -3.31
C ILE A 31 -4.83 14.48 -1.82
N LEU A 32 -5.40 13.34 -1.47
CA LEU A 32 -5.46 12.86 -0.09
C LEU A 32 -4.66 11.58 0.05
N TYR A 33 -3.90 11.53 1.14
CA TYR A 33 -3.19 10.37 1.62
C TYR A 33 -3.90 9.84 2.88
N TYR A 34 -4.30 8.56 2.89
CA TYR A 34 -4.89 7.92 4.08
C TYR A 34 -4.07 6.71 4.52
N TRP A 35 -3.74 6.63 5.80
CA TRP A 35 -2.97 5.49 6.33
C TRP A 35 -3.88 4.28 6.59
N SER A 36 -3.87 3.31 5.68
CA SER A 36 -4.45 1.96 5.91
C SER A 36 -3.48 0.88 5.48
N ALA A 37 -2.54 0.54 6.36
CA ALA A 37 -1.40 -0.30 5.98
C ALA A 37 -1.75 -1.74 5.59
N SER A 38 -2.77 -2.32 6.20
CA SER A 38 -3.25 -3.66 5.90
C SER A 38 -4.38 -3.70 4.87
N LEU A 39 -5.03 -2.56 4.59
CA LEU A 39 -6.32 -2.48 3.88
C LEU A 39 -7.46 -3.29 4.53
N ALA A 40 -7.26 -3.82 5.73
CA ALA A 40 -8.32 -4.41 6.53
C ALA A 40 -9.05 -3.34 7.34
N ASP A 41 -10.31 -3.60 7.67
CA ASP A 41 -11.03 -2.80 8.65
C ASP A 41 -10.48 -3.05 10.05
N LEU A 42 -10.24 -1.98 10.79
CA LEU A 42 -9.63 -2.00 12.12
C LEU A 42 -10.63 -1.45 13.15
N GLU A 43 -11.05 -2.30 14.07
CA GLU A 43 -12.02 -1.94 15.12
C GLU A 43 -11.43 -2.25 16.51
N PRO A 44 -11.26 -1.25 17.39
CA PRO A 44 -10.84 -1.51 18.77
C PRO A 44 -11.83 -2.45 19.47
N LEU A 45 -11.35 -3.49 20.14
CA LEU A 45 -12.23 -4.43 20.85
C LEU A 45 -12.95 -3.76 22.04
N ASN A 46 -12.31 -2.75 22.64
CA ASN A 46 -12.92 -1.88 23.62
C ASN A 46 -12.60 -0.42 23.31
N ILE A 47 -13.59 0.33 22.81
CA ILE A 47 -13.44 1.74 22.42
C ILE A 47 -13.05 2.67 23.58
N THR A 48 -13.30 2.26 24.83
CA THR A 48 -12.96 3.08 26.01
C THR A 48 -11.54 2.84 26.51
N ASP A 49 -10.92 1.72 26.15
CA ASP A 49 -9.56 1.36 26.55
C ASP A 49 -8.58 1.58 25.40
N LYS A 50 -7.71 2.59 25.53
CA LYS A 50 -6.67 2.89 24.52
C LYS A 50 -5.63 1.78 24.39
N ALA A 51 -5.50 0.91 25.39
CA ALA A 51 -4.63 -0.25 25.39
C ALA A 51 -5.41 -1.53 25.07
N THR A 52 -6.56 -1.45 24.41
CA THR A 52 -7.26 -2.64 23.92
C THR A 52 -6.55 -3.24 22.70
N ASP A 53 -6.79 -4.53 22.46
CA ASP A 53 -6.44 -5.13 21.18
C ASP A 53 -7.40 -4.66 20.08
N VAL A 54 -6.94 -4.66 18.84
CA VAL A 54 -7.71 -4.17 17.69
C VAL A 54 -8.07 -5.34 16.81
N ALA A 55 -9.36 -5.52 16.53
CA ALA A 55 -9.83 -6.48 15.55
C ALA A 55 -9.46 -6.01 14.15
N MET A 56 -8.66 -6.83 13.46
CA MET A 56 -8.26 -6.63 12.08
C MET A 56 -9.08 -7.56 11.20
N HIS A 57 -10.14 -7.03 10.60
CA HIS A 57 -11.11 -7.79 9.82
C HIS A 57 -10.61 -7.98 8.39
N LEU A 58 -10.10 -9.17 8.11
CA LEU A 58 -9.45 -9.50 6.85
C LEU A 58 -10.42 -9.51 5.67
N ASP A 59 -11.72 -9.64 5.94
CA ASP A 59 -12.82 -9.76 4.98
C ASP A 59 -13.59 -8.44 4.76
N ARG A 60 -13.21 -7.35 5.43
CA ARG A 60 -13.90 -6.06 5.34
C ARG A 60 -12.95 -4.97 4.89
N ALA A 61 -13.39 -4.19 3.90
CA ALA A 61 -12.69 -2.98 3.52
C ALA A 61 -12.65 -1.95 4.66
N PRO A 62 -11.61 -1.10 4.74
CA PRO A 62 -11.45 -0.12 5.78
C PRO A 62 -12.67 0.80 5.90
N ALA A 63 -13.06 1.14 7.13
CA ALA A 63 -14.25 1.94 7.41
C ALA A 63 -14.36 3.23 6.58
N PHE A 64 -13.25 3.94 6.34
CA PHE A 64 -13.28 5.17 5.57
C PHE A 64 -13.65 4.92 4.09
N MET A 65 -13.16 3.84 3.46
CA MET A 65 -13.57 3.48 2.10
C MET A 65 -15.05 3.18 2.05
N ARG A 66 -15.55 2.37 2.99
CA ARG A 66 -16.98 2.02 3.05
C ARG A 66 -17.89 3.25 3.25
N ARG A 67 -17.40 4.29 3.93
CA ARG A 67 -18.17 5.51 4.23
C ARG A 67 -18.10 6.56 3.12
N PHE A 68 -16.94 6.72 2.49
CA PHE A 68 -16.64 7.88 1.64
C PHE A 68 -16.35 7.53 0.18
N LEU A 69 -16.55 6.27 -0.25
CA LEU A 69 -16.26 5.83 -1.63
C LEU A 69 -16.86 6.76 -2.70
N HIS A 70 -18.09 7.24 -2.46
CA HIS A 70 -18.84 8.12 -3.35
C HIS A 70 -18.23 9.52 -3.56
N GLN A 71 -17.22 9.89 -2.77
CA GLN A 71 -16.57 11.20 -2.84
C GLN A 71 -15.25 11.17 -3.63
N PHE A 72 -14.77 9.99 -4.01
CA PHE A 72 -13.51 9.83 -4.73
C PHE A 72 -13.75 9.72 -6.24
N ASP A 73 -12.92 10.39 -7.02
CA ASP A 73 -12.86 10.22 -8.48
C ASP A 73 -11.79 9.19 -8.87
N VAL A 74 -10.68 9.15 -8.12
CA VAL A 74 -9.63 8.13 -8.28
C VAL A 74 -9.20 7.58 -6.92
N LEU A 75 -9.12 6.25 -6.82
CA LEU A 75 -8.66 5.51 -5.65
C LEU A 75 -7.46 4.64 -5.99
N VAL A 76 -6.30 4.89 -5.37
CA VAL A 76 -5.09 4.09 -5.55
C VAL A 76 -4.75 3.35 -4.27
N LEU A 77 -4.91 2.02 -4.30
CA LEU A 77 -4.65 1.11 -3.18
C LEU A 77 -3.22 0.59 -3.23
N ASN A 78 -2.61 0.38 -2.07
CA ASN A 78 -1.39 -0.42 -1.97
C ASN A 78 -1.29 -1.07 -0.59
N THR A 79 -0.65 -2.24 -0.52
CA THR A 79 -0.31 -2.90 0.75
C THR A 79 0.86 -3.87 0.55
N GLY A 80 1.64 -4.12 1.59
CA GLY A 80 2.83 -4.96 1.46
C GLY A 80 3.65 -5.00 2.74
N HIS A 81 4.64 -4.10 2.85
CA HIS A 81 5.67 -4.13 3.89
C HIS A 81 5.18 -4.19 5.35
N HIS A 82 3.95 -3.76 5.64
CA HIS A 82 3.36 -3.82 6.99
C HIS A 82 2.74 -5.17 7.34
N TRP A 83 2.61 -6.09 6.39
CA TRP A 83 2.26 -7.49 6.62
C TRP A 83 3.48 -8.25 7.15
N ASN A 84 3.83 -7.99 8.41
CA ASN A 84 4.85 -8.73 9.14
C ASN A 84 4.50 -8.84 10.62
N ARG A 85 5.08 -9.85 11.29
CA ARG A 85 4.73 -10.20 12.67
C ARG A 85 5.00 -9.05 13.64
N GLY A 86 6.09 -8.32 13.43
CA GLY A 86 6.47 -7.19 14.27
C GLY A 86 5.43 -6.07 14.22
N LYS A 87 4.97 -5.68 13.03
CA LYS A 87 3.94 -4.64 12.87
C LYS A 87 2.58 -5.09 13.38
N ILE A 88 2.16 -6.32 13.11
CA ILE A 88 0.89 -6.86 13.62
C ILE A 88 0.89 -6.86 15.16
N THR A 89 1.98 -7.34 15.77
CA THR A 89 2.12 -7.40 17.24
C THR A 89 2.19 -6.01 17.85
N ALA A 90 3.02 -5.11 17.29
CA ALA A 90 3.19 -3.76 17.82
C ALA A 90 1.91 -2.92 17.77
N ASN A 91 1.04 -3.16 16.78
CA ASN A 91 -0.26 -2.52 16.68
C ASN A 91 -1.38 -3.29 17.41
N ARG A 92 -1.06 -4.42 18.06
CA ARG A 92 -2.01 -5.26 18.80
C ARG A 92 -3.19 -5.73 17.94
N TRP A 93 -2.90 -6.03 16.68
CA TRP A 93 -3.89 -6.49 15.72
C TRP A 93 -4.15 -7.98 15.91
N VAL A 94 -5.42 -8.31 16.13
CA VAL A 94 -5.91 -9.68 16.18
C VAL A 94 -6.72 -9.92 14.91
N MET A 95 -6.43 -10.99 14.16
CA MET A 95 -7.10 -11.25 12.88
C MET A 95 -8.53 -11.75 13.09
N TYR A 96 -9.48 -11.18 12.35
CA TYR A 96 -10.89 -11.51 12.39
C TYR A 96 -11.41 -11.82 10.97
N VAL A 97 -12.37 -12.74 10.91
CA VAL A 97 -13.17 -13.05 9.70
C VAL A 97 -14.60 -13.34 10.17
N ASN A 98 -15.61 -12.85 9.44
CA ASN A 98 -17.03 -13.00 9.78
C ASN A 98 -17.36 -12.54 11.22
N GLY A 99 -16.71 -11.47 11.66
CA GLY A 99 -16.93 -10.89 13.00
C GLY A 99 -16.38 -11.73 14.17
N LYS A 100 -15.57 -12.76 13.91
CA LYS A 100 -14.99 -13.63 14.96
C LYS A 100 -13.47 -13.69 14.86
N PRO A 101 -12.77 -13.89 16.00
CA PRO A 101 -11.33 -14.15 15.97
C PRO A 101 -11.01 -15.35 15.10
N LEU A 102 -10.03 -15.19 14.22
CA LEU A 102 -9.59 -16.22 13.31
C LEU A 102 -8.90 -17.36 14.07
N LYS A 103 -9.34 -18.60 13.84
CA LYS A 103 -8.76 -19.83 14.43
C LYS A 103 -8.05 -20.71 13.41
N ASP A 104 -8.28 -20.48 12.12
CA ASP A 104 -7.65 -21.24 11.05
C ASP A 104 -6.15 -20.94 11.02
N ARG A 105 -5.32 -21.95 11.31
CA ARG A 105 -3.86 -21.81 11.37
C ARG A 105 -3.24 -21.44 10.04
N LYS A 106 -3.80 -21.93 8.93
CA LYS A 106 -3.28 -21.63 7.59
C LYS A 106 -3.57 -20.18 7.24
N LEU A 107 -4.76 -19.66 7.56
CA LEU A 107 -5.10 -18.27 7.29
C LEU A 107 -4.42 -17.29 8.25
N LEU A 108 -4.01 -17.74 9.44
CA LEU A 108 -3.20 -16.95 10.38
C LEU A 108 -1.77 -16.70 9.89
N GLU A 109 -1.26 -17.48 8.94
CA GLU A 109 0.01 -17.18 8.26
C GLU A 109 -0.10 -15.83 7.54
N ILE A 110 0.83 -14.93 7.82
CA ILE A 110 0.75 -13.51 7.41
C ILE A 110 0.60 -13.34 5.90
N GLY A 111 1.31 -14.16 5.10
CA GLY A 111 1.19 -14.15 3.65
C GLY A 111 -0.20 -14.58 3.18
N ASN A 112 -0.79 -15.59 3.81
CA ASN A 112 -2.15 -16.06 3.50
C ASN A 112 -3.20 -15.04 3.95
N ALA A 113 -3.02 -14.43 5.13
CA ALA A 113 -3.87 -13.35 5.61
C ALA A 113 -3.86 -12.15 4.65
N LYS A 114 -2.66 -11.70 4.22
CA LYS A 114 -2.51 -10.65 3.19
C LYS A 114 -3.27 -11.02 1.93
N ASN A 115 -3.01 -12.22 1.41
CA ASN A 115 -3.61 -12.69 0.16
C ASN A 115 -5.14 -12.70 0.24
N PHE A 116 -5.70 -13.22 1.34
CA PHE A 116 -7.13 -13.22 1.59
C PHE A 116 -7.70 -11.80 1.70
N THR A 117 -7.01 -10.89 2.39
CA THR A 117 -7.46 -9.50 2.53
C THR A 117 -7.48 -8.77 1.20
N VAL A 118 -6.43 -8.86 0.38
CA VAL A 118 -6.42 -8.16 -0.91
C VAL A 118 -7.51 -8.66 -1.84
N HIS A 119 -7.78 -9.98 -1.87
CA HIS A 119 -8.88 -10.55 -2.65
C HIS A 119 -10.26 -10.15 -2.10
N SER A 120 -10.40 -10.01 -0.78
CA SER A 120 -11.68 -9.61 -0.18
C SER A 120 -11.96 -8.13 -0.44
N VAL A 121 -10.95 -7.27 -0.31
CA VAL A 121 -11.06 -5.83 -0.62
C VAL A 121 -11.31 -5.61 -2.12
N ALA A 122 -10.58 -6.30 -3.00
CA ALA A 122 -10.78 -6.18 -4.44
C ALA A 122 -12.19 -6.61 -4.87
N ARG A 123 -12.67 -7.77 -4.39
CA ARG A 123 -14.05 -8.22 -4.67
C ARG A 123 -15.11 -7.27 -4.14
N TRP A 124 -14.91 -6.74 -2.92
CA TRP A 124 -15.83 -5.75 -2.36
C TRP A 124 -15.86 -4.50 -3.22
N LEU A 125 -14.70 -3.91 -3.55
CA LEU A 125 -14.63 -2.71 -4.39
C LEU A 125 -15.25 -2.93 -5.77
N ASP A 126 -14.92 -4.04 -6.44
CA ASP A 126 -15.48 -4.38 -7.74
C ASP A 126 -17.01 -4.41 -7.72
N SER A 127 -17.61 -4.97 -6.66
CA SER A 127 -19.06 -4.96 -6.46
C SER A 127 -19.66 -3.56 -6.28
N GLN A 128 -18.86 -2.57 -5.87
CA GLN A 128 -19.30 -1.18 -5.71
C GLN A 128 -19.22 -0.38 -7.03
N LEU A 129 -18.33 -0.75 -7.94
CA LEU A 129 -18.04 0.02 -9.16
C LEU A 129 -19.26 0.25 -10.08
N PRO A 130 -20.21 -0.69 -10.25
CA PRO A 130 -21.42 -0.44 -11.03
C PRO A 130 -22.26 0.75 -10.54
N SER A 131 -22.20 1.06 -9.24
CA SER A 131 -22.91 2.19 -8.62
C SER A 131 -22.06 3.48 -8.55
N HIS A 132 -20.80 3.43 -9.01
CA HIS A 132 -19.82 4.52 -8.91
C HIS A 132 -19.14 4.75 -10.26
N SER A 133 -19.91 5.10 -11.30
CA SER A 133 -19.45 5.17 -12.69
C SER A 133 -18.30 6.17 -12.96
N ARG A 134 -18.08 7.14 -12.07
CA ARG A 134 -16.96 8.11 -12.18
C ARG A 134 -15.68 7.65 -11.47
N LEU A 135 -15.77 6.65 -10.61
CA LEU A 135 -14.65 6.20 -9.79
C LEU A 135 -13.72 5.30 -10.62
N LYS A 136 -12.47 5.73 -10.77
CA LYS A 136 -11.38 4.89 -11.28
C LYS A 136 -10.61 4.28 -10.10
N VAL A 137 -10.42 2.97 -10.10
CA VAL A 137 -9.69 2.28 -9.03
C VAL A 137 -8.44 1.62 -9.58
N PHE A 138 -7.32 1.87 -8.90
CA PHE A 138 -6.04 1.27 -9.18
C PHE A 138 -5.58 0.47 -7.95
N PHE A 139 -5.06 -0.74 -8.19
CA PHE A 139 -4.31 -1.48 -7.17
C PHE A 139 -2.85 -1.49 -7.58
N ARG A 140 -2.02 -0.76 -6.83
CA ARG A 140 -0.59 -0.71 -7.05
C ARG A 140 0.10 -1.95 -6.49
N THR A 141 0.98 -2.55 -7.29
CA THR A 141 1.84 -3.66 -6.87
C THR A 141 2.87 -3.22 -5.82
N ILE A 142 3.52 -4.19 -5.17
CA ILE A 142 4.45 -3.92 -4.08
C ILE A 142 5.66 -3.09 -4.55
N SER A 143 6.00 -2.06 -3.78
CA SER A 143 7.28 -1.36 -3.95
C SER A 143 8.40 -2.29 -3.48
N PRO A 144 9.42 -2.57 -4.28
CA PRO A 144 10.50 -3.45 -3.87
C PRO A 144 11.42 -2.81 -2.83
N ARG A 145 12.34 -3.62 -2.32
CA ARG A 145 13.33 -3.27 -1.30
C ARG A 145 14.68 -3.89 -1.67
N HIS A 146 15.74 -3.10 -1.67
CA HIS A 146 17.05 -3.53 -2.19
C HIS A 146 18.11 -3.62 -1.09
N PHE A 147 18.03 -4.63 -0.24
CA PHE A 147 19.11 -4.86 0.73
C PHE A 147 20.21 -5.74 0.13
N ARG A 148 21.45 -5.25 0.16
CA ARG A 148 22.67 -6.01 -0.17
C ARG A 148 23.48 -6.28 1.08
N ASN A 149 24.14 -7.45 1.13
CA ASN A 149 25.05 -7.86 2.21
C ASN A 149 24.42 -7.88 3.62
N GLY A 150 23.12 -8.14 3.71
CA GLY A 150 22.38 -8.18 4.97
C GLY A 150 20.93 -7.74 4.75
N ASP A 151 20.23 -7.52 5.85
CA ASP A 151 18.86 -7.00 5.92
C ASP A 151 18.85 -5.72 6.78
N TRP A 152 17.69 -5.09 6.96
CA TRP A 152 17.46 -3.88 7.73
C TRP A 152 18.02 -3.92 9.16
N ASN A 153 18.14 -5.11 9.76
CA ASN A 153 18.65 -5.34 11.10
C ASN A 153 20.00 -6.08 11.17
N THR A 154 20.61 -6.39 10.03
CA THR A 154 21.86 -7.19 9.96
C THR A 154 22.95 -6.52 9.13
N GLY A 155 22.86 -5.19 8.96
CA GLY A 155 23.89 -4.39 8.28
C GLY A 155 23.72 -4.30 6.76
N GLY A 156 22.53 -4.62 6.23
CA GLY A 156 22.22 -4.47 4.82
C GLY A 156 22.29 -3.00 4.36
N ASN A 157 22.63 -2.79 3.10
CA ASN A 157 22.74 -1.46 2.48
C ASN A 157 22.19 -1.40 1.05
N CYS A 158 22.00 -0.17 0.57
CA CYS A 158 21.46 0.19 -0.74
C CYS A 158 22.11 1.48 -1.26
N ASP A 159 23.38 1.71 -0.91
CA ASP A 159 24.14 2.91 -1.31
C ASP A 159 24.67 2.83 -2.76
N ASN A 160 24.06 1.98 -3.60
CA ASN A 160 24.44 1.88 -4.99
C ASN A 160 24.10 3.18 -5.72
N THR A 161 24.98 3.65 -6.60
CA THR A 161 24.78 4.88 -7.40
C THR A 161 24.63 4.59 -8.89
N THR A 162 24.86 3.35 -9.31
CA THR A 162 24.72 2.92 -10.70
C THR A 162 23.50 2.02 -10.80
N PRO A 163 22.47 2.38 -11.58
CA PRO A 163 21.28 1.54 -11.71
C PRO A 163 21.63 0.13 -12.22
N LEU A 164 20.80 -0.85 -11.89
CA LEU A 164 20.92 -2.23 -12.39
C LEU A 164 20.67 -2.36 -13.91
N THR A 165 20.38 -1.25 -14.59
CA THR A 165 19.98 -1.16 -16.01
C THR A 165 21.12 -1.40 -17.01
N GLY A 166 22.25 -1.98 -16.59
CA GLY A 166 23.37 -2.40 -17.47
C GLY A 166 23.03 -3.58 -18.40
N GLY A 167 21.85 -3.60 -19.02
CA GLY A 167 21.33 -4.67 -19.86
C GLY A 167 20.24 -5.54 -19.21
N SER A 168 19.82 -5.23 -17.99
CA SER A 168 18.71 -5.93 -17.33
C SER A 168 17.37 -5.47 -17.90
N GLU A 169 16.62 -6.39 -18.50
CA GLU A 169 15.30 -6.13 -19.09
C GLU A 169 14.21 -6.85 -18.29
N ILE A 170 13.03 -6.24 -18.24
CA ILE A 170 11.81 -6.90 -17.76
C ILE A 170 11.35 -7.82 -18.91
N SER A 171 11.64 -9.11 -18.79
CA SER A 171 11.34 -10.11 -19.82
C SER A 171 10.07 -10.92 -19.54
N GLN A 172 9.37 -10.60 -18.45
CA GLN A 172 8.18 -11.30 -18.01
C GLN A 172 6.93 -10.53 -18.45
N ASP A 173 6.00 -11.23 -19.11
CA ASP A 173 4.67 -10.70 -19.45
C ASP A 173 3.74 -10.65 -18.23
N GLU A 174 4.04 -11.41 -17.18
CA GLU A 174 3.29 -11.44 -15.93
C GLU A 174 3.87 -10.49 -14.89
N SER A 175 3.00 -9.98 -14.01
CA SER A 175 3.41 -9.10 -12.92
C SER A 175 4.32 -9.80 -11.90
N SER A 176 5.38 -9.09 -11.46
CA SER A 176 6.24 -9.53 -10.36
C SER A 176 5.56 -9.51 -8.98
N ASP A 177 4.31 -9.04 -8.87
CA ASP A 177 3.46 -9.19 -7.69
C ASP A 177 2.20 -10.03 -8.02
N PRO A 178 2.34 -11.37 -8.09
CA PRO A 178 1.24 -12.24 -8.51
C PRO A 178 0.05 -12.21 -7.55
N VAL A 179 0.25 -11.79 -6.30
CA VAL A 179 -0.82 -11.69 -5.31
C VAL A 179 -1.77 -10.55 -5.65
N ILE A 180 -1.25 -9.36 -5.98
CA ILE A 180 -2.07 -8.22 -6.37
C ILE A 180 -2.63 -8.43 -7.78
N ALA A 181 -1.82 -8.92 -8.72
CA ALA A 181 -2.27 -9.20 -10.07
C ALA A 181 -3.43 -10.23 -10.10
N ALA A 182 -3.34 -11.31 -9.32
CA ALA A 182 -4.42 -12.28 -9.19
C ALA A 182 -5.68 -11.68 -8.54
N ALA A 183 -5.52 -10.80 -7.54
CA ALA A 183 -6.65 -10.22 -6.82
C ALA A 183 -7.51 -9.29 -7.69
N VAL A 184 -6.90 -8.62 -8.68
CA VAL A 184 -7.62 -7.72 -9.60
C VAL A 184 -8.03 -8.39 -10.92
N LYS A 185 -7.50 -9.59 -11.22
CA LYS A 185 -7.79 -10.29 -12.46
C LYS A 185 -9.29 -10.57 -12.60
N GLY A 186 -9.88 -10.09 -13.70
CA GLY A 186 -11.31 -10.25 -13.97
C GLY A 186 -12.23 -9.27 -13.23
N THR A 187 -11.66 -8.30 -12.51
CA THR A 187 -12.39 -7.17 -11.92
C THR A 187 -12.26 -5.91 -12.79
N ASN A 188 -13.04 -4.88 -12.50
CA ASN A 188 -12.90 -3.54 -13.10
C ASN A 188 -11.83 -2.67 -12.39
N ILE A 189 -10.97 -3.26 -11.57
CA ILE A 189 -9.86 -2.57 -10.89
C ILE A 189 -8.61 -2.66 -11.78
N THR A 190 -8.00 -1.53 -12.08
CA THR A 190 -6.79 -1.46 -12.90
C THR A 190 -5.55 -1.85 -12.06
N LEU A 191 -4.72 -2.74 -12.59
CA LEU A 191 -3.41 -3.02 -12.00
C LEU A 191 -2.45 -1.87 -12.31
N LEU A 192 -1.93 -1.19 -11.29
CA LEU A 192 -0.83 -0.24 -11.45
C LEU A 192 0.48 -0.99 -11.15
N ASP A 193 1.04 -1.61 -12.18
CA ASP A 193 2.22 -2.48 -12.02
C ASP A 193 3.53 -1.69 -12.03
N ILE A 194 4.15 -1.59 -10.85
CA ILE A 194 5.38 -0.85 -10.62
C ILE A 194 6.54 -1.73 -10.14
N THR A 195 6.31 -3.00 -9.80
CA THR A 195 7.29 -3.81 -9.06
C THR A 195 8.53 -4.05 -9.92
N ALA A 196 8.35 -4.64 -11.11
CA ALA A 196 9.45 -5.02 -11.98
C ALA A 196 10.31 -3.82 -12.43
N LEU A 197 9.68 -2.69 -12.79
CA LEU A 197 10.43 -1.49 -13.16
C LEU A 197 11.20 -0.91 -11.98
N SER A 198 10.64 -0.99 -10.77
CA SER A 198 11.28 -0.44 -9.58
C SER A 198 12.40 -1.35 -9.08
N ASP A 199 12.34 -2.65 -9.35
CA ASP A 199 13.41 -3.63 -9.04
C ASP A 199 14.70 -3.32 -9.81
N LEU A 200 14.60 -2.67 -10.96
CA LEU A 200 15.78 -2.26 -11.75
C LEU A 200 16.47 -1.00 -11.21
N ARG A 201 15.90 -0.38 -10.18
CA ARG A 201 16.22 0.99 -9.77
C ARG A 201 16.78 1.06 -8.36
N ASP A 202 17.60 0.09 -7.96
CA ASP A 202 18.13 -0.02 -6.60
C ASP A 202 18.89 1.23 -6.11
N GLU A 203 19.40 2.06 -7.02
CA GLU A 203 20.07 3.33 -6.74
C GLU A 203 19.12 4.44 -6.26
N GLY A 204 17.80 4.25 -6.41
CA GLY A 204 16.80 5.25 -6.06
C GLY A 204 16.46 5.36 -4.57
N HIS A 205 17.00 4.48 -3.72
CA HIS A 205 16.67 4.44 -2.30
C HIS A 205 17.29 5.60 -1.49
N ILE A 206 16.66 5.94 -0.37
CA ILE A 206 17.20 6.95 0.57
C ILE A 206 18.52 6.49 1.18
N SER A 207 18.63 5.17 1.44
CA SER A 207 19.81 4.58 2.09
C SER A 207 20.15 5.29 3.39
N ARG A 208 21.39 5.76 3.57
CA ARG A 208 21.83 6.50 4.77
C ARG A 208 21.50 7.99 4.75
N TYR A 209 20.95 8.54 3.67
CA TYR A 209 20.80 9.98 3.47
C TYR A 209 19.51 10.56 4.09
N SER A 210 19.02 9.95 5.17
CA SER A 210 17.84 10.41 5.90
C SER A 210 18.21 11.39 7.03
N VAL A 211 17.41 12.44 7.22
CA VAL A 211 17.54 13.37 8.36
C VAL A 211 17.43 12.65 9.72
N LYS A 212 16.78 11.48 9.74
CA LYS A 212 16.62 10.63 10.93
C LYS A 212 17.47 9.35 10.85
N ALA A 213 18.52 9.35 10.03
CA ALA A 213 19.38 8.19 9.89
C ALA A 213 20.01 7.82 11.24
N THR A 214 19.86 6.56 11.62
CA THR A 214 20.61 5.98 12.74
C THR A 214 21.89 5.41 12.17
N THR A 215 23.04 5.72 12.79
CA THR A 215 24.34 5.21 12.33
C THR A 215 24.29 3.69 12.17
N GLY A 216 24.64 3.20 10.97
CA GLY A 216 24.63 1.77 10.65
C GLY A 216 23.27 1.22 10.16
N VAL A 217 22.24 2.06 10.03
CA VAL A 217 20.92 1.70 9.48
C VAL A 217 20.71 2.40 8.14
N ASN A 218 20.43 1.62 7.10
CA ASN A 218 20.10 2.14 5.76
C ASN A 218 18.61 1.94 5.48
N ASP A 219 17.99 2.98 4.92
CA ASP A 219 16.61 2.93 4.44
C ASP A 219 16.55 2.43 3.00
N CYS A 220 16.45 1.12 2.84
CA CYS A 220 16.35 0.44 1.54
C CYS A 220 14.92 0.04 1.20
N LEU A 221 13.95 0.77 1.77
CA LEU A 221 12.52 0.57 1.53
C LEU A 221 11.91 1.82 0.90
N HIS A 222 12.31 2.99 1.39
CA HIS A 222 11.83 4.28 0.90
C HIS A 222 12.76 4.84 -0.17
N TRP A 223 12.22 5.72 -1.03
CA TRP A 223 12.87 6.27 -2.21
C TRP A 223 13.19 7.75 -2.02
N CYS A 224 14.27 8.20 -2.66
CA CYS A 224 14.56 9.63 -2.79
C CYS A 224 13.46 10.34 -3.61
N LEU A 225 13.26 11.63 -3.33
CA LEU A 225 12.43 12.52 -4.13
C LEU A 225 13.25 13.75 -4.56
N PRO A 226 13.20 14.17 -5.84
CA PRO A 226 12.55 13.48 -6.96
C PRO A 226 13.19 12.11 -7.25
N GLY A 227 12.43 11.17 -7.81
CA GLY A 227 12.89 9.79 -8.02
C GLY A 227 11.83 8.81 -8.53
N ILE A 228 11.99 7.52 -8.20
CA ILE A 228 11.15 6.42 -8.70
C ILE A 228 9.65 6.62 -8.45
N PRO A 229 9.20 7.18 -7.31
CA PRO A 229 7.78 7.48 -7.11
C PRO A 229 7.20 8.48 -8.11
N ASP A 230 8.01 9.34 -8.74
CA ASP A 230 7.55 10.25 -9.79
C ASP A 230 7.16 9.48 -11.06
N THR A 231 7.95 8.47 -11.45
CA THR A 231 7.60 7.56 -12.55
C THR A 231 6.30 6.81 -12.29
N TRP A 232 6.03 6.39 -11.05
CA TRP A 232 4.75 5.76 -10.71
C TRP A 232 3.57 6.72 -10.92
N ASN A 233 3.76 8.01 -10.65
CA ASN A 233 2.74 9.04 -10.87
C ASN A 233 2.53 9.30 -12.36
N GLU A 234 3.58 9.27 -13.18
CA GLU A 234 3.46 9.37 -14.64
C GLU A 234 2.64 8.19 -15.19
N LEU A 235 2.90 6.97 -14.72
CA LEU A 235 2.11 5.79 -15.10
C LEU A 235 0.65 5.90 -14.69
N LEU A 236 0.37 6.39 -13.48
CA LEU A 236 -0.98 6.66 -13.03
C LEU A 236 -1.65 7.74 -13.89
N SER A 237 -0.96 8.86 -14.12
CA SER A 237 -1.49 10.01 -14.86
C SER A 237 -1.82 9.66 -16.31
N ALA A 238 -1.10 8.72 -16.93
CA ALA A 238 -1.40 8.27 -18.29
C ALA A 238 -2.72 7.47 -18.40
N GLN A 239 -3.30 7.04 -17.27
CA GLN A 239 -4.49 6.18 -17.20
C GLN A 239 -5.72 6.88 -16.58
N VAL A 240 -5.53 8.06 -16.01
CA VAL A 240 -6.57 8.89 -15.37
C VAL A 240 -7.20 9.86 -16.36
#